data_AF-A0A2V9ZYX5-F1
#
_entry.id   AF-A0A2V9ZYX5-F1
#
_cell.length_a   1.000
_cell.length_b   1.000
_cell.length_c   1.000
_cell.angle_alpha   90.00
_cell.angle_beta   90.00
_cell.angle_gamma   90.00
#
_symmetry.space_group_name_H-M   'P 1'
#
loop_
_entity.id
_entity.type
_entity.pdbx_description
1 polymer ?
#
loop_
_entity_poly.entity_id
_entity_poly.type
_entity_poly.pdbx_seq_one_letter_code
_entity_poly.pdbx_strand_id
1 'polypeptide(L)'
;MNQKPERQQLARGALGQTEVLFQAVAHLGPAGAAIVIFPFLTHYVGAAVPFLLAVCLVAVLLTALCVSSLARHLPSAGGFVTYVGQGLGKRFGFFTAWAYFLYDPLIPTVSILIAAGFLEQVLKRQLDVSVPWWITTLACLGVVHLVTYAGVKQSAKLNMLLGAAECVMLLLLSVSVISHIGRGGQSLVPFRFPKSGAHELFLGFAFALLLFCGFESAAPLAEETKNAKTAIPRTMISSLLVVGGLWILTGYAMVVGFGIGNADQMLQASENPFFSLANGVWHNGWILVAFALLNSSLAASIAGQNAGSRVIYALGRAGVLPSVLGRTHPKHQTPHVAITFQTILNVAVSITLGLWLGPIGALNFIGVLIAIGIIVIYILANVSVIPLFWKRYREEWRILPHLVVPVLAVGLLALAFYYTVWPIPPRPLSVAEAFVALWLAVGAGLAIFLRGRIRDALERAVSMVYQAGENPVLAAVNDGARGIVTPAPMTNSNMSNT
;
A
#
# COMPACT_ATOMS: atom_id res chain seq x y z
N MET A 1 38.27 3.41 -25.07
CA MET A 1 37.23 4.18 -24.36
C MET A 1 36.66 3.31 -23.24
N ASN A 2 37.10 3.52 -22.00
CA ASN A 2 36.53 2.85 -20.81
C ASN A 2 35.19 3.52 -20.47
N GLN A 3 34.09 3.07 -21.07
CA GLN A 3 32.77 3.37 -20.54
C GLN A 3 32.65 2.62 -19.21
N LYS A 4 32.62 3.35 -18.09
CA LYS A 4 32.14 2.80 -16.80
C LYS A 4 30.81 2.10 -17.09
N PRO A 5 30.57 0.86 -16.62
CA PRO A 5 29.27 0.24 -16.78
C PRO A 5 28.23 1.20 -16.22
N GLU A 6 27.30 1.65 -17.06
CA GLU A 6 26.19 2.51 -16.63
C GLU A 6 25.51 1.82 -15.45
N ARG A 7 25.64 2.38 -14.24
CA ARG A 7 25.03 1.81 -13.06
C ARG A 7 23.52 1.87 -13.23
N GLN A 8 22.91 0.73 -13.57
CA GLN A 8 21.46 0.55 -13.59
C GLN A 8 20.91 0.61 -12.16
N GLN A 9 20.71 1.83 -11.67
CA GLN A 9 20.30 2.12 -10.30
C GLN A 9 19.22 3.20 -10.31
N LEU A 10 18.34 3.13 -9.31
CA LEU A 10 17.32 4.15 -9.08
C LEU A 10 17.94 5.49 -8.67
N ALA A 11 17.18 6.57 -8.80
CA ALA A 11 17.64 7.94 -8.53
C ALA A 11 17.95 8.18 -7.04
N ARG A 12 19.17 7.84 -6.61
CA ARG A 12 19.57 7.86 -5.19
C ARG A 12 19.43 9.25 -4.56
N GLY A 13 18.72 9.31 -3.44
CA GLY A 13 18.55 10.56 -2.67
C GLY A 13 17.74 11.64 -3.40
N ALA A 14 16.91 11.28 -4.38
CA ALA A 14 16.03 12.19 -5.08
C ALA A 14 14.89 12.74 -4.20
N LEU A 15 14.51 12.00 -3.15
CA LEU A 15 13.37 12.31 -2.29
C LEU A 15 13.78 12.69 -0.86
N GLY A 16 13.10 13.69 -0.30
CA GLY A 16 13.14 14.03 1.12
C GLY A 16 12.01 13.38 1.91
N GLN A 17 11.94 13.68 3.21
CA GLN A 17 10.93 13.11 4.10
C GLN A 17 9.51 13.57 3.72
N THR A 18 9.34 14.83 3.31
CA THR A 18 8.04 15.39 2.94
C THR A 18 7.49 14.74 1.68
N GLU A 19 8.32 14.56 0.65
CA GLU A 19 7.89 13.93 -0.60
C GLU A 19 7.45 12.47 -0.37
N VAL A 20 8.17 11.74 0.49
CA VAL A 20 7.82 10.35 0.82
C VAL A 20 6.59 10.29 1.72
N LEU A 21 6.42 11.25 2.64
CA LEU A 21 5.20 11.38 3.44
C LEU A 21 3.97 11.55 2.55
N PHE A 22 4.01 12.51 1.63
CA PHE A 22 2.88 12.75 0.74
C PHE A 22 2.68 11.65 -0.30
N GLN A 23 3.72 10.91 -0.67
CA GLN A 23 3.57 9.67 -1.43
C GLN A 23 2.69 8.65 -0.67
N ALA A 24 2.93 8.46 0.63
CA ALA A 24 2.12 7.56 1.46
C ALA A 24 0.70 8.11 1.71
N VAL A 25 0.56 9.42 1.92
CA VAL A 25 -0.75 10.09 2.07
C VAL A 25 -1.57 9.97 0.78
N ALA A 26 -0.97 10.27 -0.39
CA ALA A 26 -1.64 10.14 -1.67
C ALA A 26 -2.07 8.70 -1.95
N HIS A 27 -1.26 7.70 -1.55
CA HIS A 27 -1.62 6.30 -1.70
C HIS A 27 -2.85 5.92 -0.86
N LEU A 28 -2.94 6.39 0.38
CA LEU A 28 -4.12 6.21 1.23
C LEU A 28 -5.38 6.87 0.64
N GLY A 29 -5.23 7.82 -0.29
CA GLY A 29 -6.32 8.50 -0.98
C GLY A 29 -7.34 9.17 -0.05
N PRO A 30 -6.94 10.13 0.83
CA PRO A 30 -7.80 10.74 1.84
C PRO A 30 -9.23 11.04 1.39
N ALA A 31 -9.42 11.79 0.29
CA ALA A 31 -10.76 12.16 -0.17
C ALA A 31 -11.47 10.98 -0.85
N GLY A 32 -10.81 10.30 -1.79
CA GLY A 32 -11.44 9.24 -2.58
C GLY A 32 -11.88 8.06 -1.71
N ALA A 33 -11.01 7.63 -0.81
CA ALA A 33 -11.29 6.54 0.12
C ALA A 33 -12.43 6.91 1.09
N ALA A 34 -12.43 8.12 1.65
CA ALA A 34 -13.52 8.58 2.53
C ALA A 34 -14.87 8.65 1.80
N ILE A 35 -14.90 9.28 0.63
CA ILE A 35 -16.12 9.48 -0.16
C ILE A 35 -16.75 8.15 -0.58
N VAL A 36 -15.93 7.17 -0.95
CA VAL A 36 -16.42 5.86 -1.41
C VAL A 36 -16.77 4.93 -0.25
N ILE A 37 -15.91 4.84 0.77
CA ILE A 37 -16.02 3.77 1.77
C ILE A 37 -16.84 4.19 3.00
N PHE A 38 -16.84 5.45 3.42
CA PHE A 38 -17.55 5.81 4.67
C PHE A 38 -19.07 5.60 4.60
N PRO A 39 -19.77 5.91 3.49
CA PRO A 39 -21.19 5.57 3.34
C PRO A 39 -21.44 4.05 3.41
N PHE A 40 -20.46 3.25 2.99
CA PHE A 40 -20.55 1.81 3.12
C PHE A 40 -20.35 1.36 4.57
N LEU A 41 -19.46 2.00 5.33
CA LEU A 41 -19.25 1.68 6.76
C LEU A 41 -20.48 2.00 7.62
N THR A 42 -21.28 3.01 7.27
CA THR A 42 -22.53 3.30 7.99
C THR A 42 -23.53 2.15 7.92
N HIS A 43 -23.44 1.27 6.92
CA HIS A 43 -24.29 0.08 6.82
C HIS A 43 -24.08 -0.89 7.99
N TYR A 44 -22.84 -1.01 8.47
CA TYR A 44 -22.46 -1.94 9.52
C TYR A 44 -22.57 -1.33 10.92
N VAL A 45 -22.05 -0.12 11.09
CA VAL A 45 -21.90 0.50 12.42
C VAL A 45 -22.76 1.73 12.64
N GLY A 46 -23.58 2.12 11.65
CA GLY A 46 -24.46 3.29 11.73
C GLY A 46 -23.68 4.55 12.09
N ALA A 47 -24.11 5.24 13.14
CA ALA A 47 -23.44 6.44 13.64
C ALA A 47 -22.02 6.19 14.20
N ALA A 48 -21.62 4.95 14.49
CA ALA A 48 -20.34 4.64 15.14
C ALA A 48 -19.16 4.52 14.15
N VAL A 49 -19.26 5.08 12.94
CA VAL A 49 -18.14 5.12 11.96
C VAL A 49 -16.85 5.71 12.58
N PRO A 50 -16.88 6.83 13.33
CA PRO A 50 -15.65 7.38 13.94
C PRO A 50 -15.00 6.43 14.94
N PHE A 51 -15.81 5.73 15.75
CA PHE A 51 -15.32 4.68 16.65
C PHE A 51 -14.64 3.55 15.87
N LEU A 52 -15.29 3.05 14.81
CA LEU A 52 -14.72 2.02 13.95
C LEU A 52 -13.38 2.45 13.32
N LEU A 53 -13.33 3.67 12.76
CA LEU A 53 -12.09 4.22 12.18
C LEU A 53 -10.97 4.34 13.21
N ALA A 54 -11.28 4.70 14.45
CA ALA A 54 -10.30 4.75 15.54
C ALA A 54 -9.76 3.35 15.89
N VAL A 55 -10.63 2.34 15.97
CA VAL A 55 -10.24 0.94 16.21
C VAL A 55 -9.36 0.42 15.07
N CYS A 56 -9.73 0.68 13.81
CA CYS A 56 -8.93 0.34 12.64
C CYS A 56 -7.57 1.04 12.64
N LEU A 57 -7.53 2.34 12.96
CA LEU A 57 -6.28 3.10 13.05
C LEU A 57 -5.33 2.47 14.07
N VAL A 58 -5.83 2.07 15.25
CA VAL A 58 -5.00 1.38 16.25
C VAL A 58 -4.46 0.05 15.71
N ALA A 59 -5.31 -0.77 15.09
CA ALA A 59 -4.90 -2.05 14.53
C ALA A 59 -3.80 -1.91 13.45
N VAL A 60 -3.96 -0.94 12.55
CA VAL A 60 -2.98 -0.70 11.49
C VAL A 60 -1.73 -0.01 12.03
N LEU A 61 -1.83 0.84 13.06
CA LEU A 61 -0.65 1.38 13.75
C LEU A 61 0.21 0.27 14.39
N LEU A 62 -0.40 -0.77 14.98
CA LEU A 62 0.37 -1.92 15.49
C LEU A 62 1.16 -2.61 14.37
N THR A 63 0.53 -2.78 13.20
CA THR A 63 1.21 -3.30 12.01
C THR A 63 2.30 -2.35 11.54
N ALA A 64 2.02 -1.05 11.48
CA ALA A 64 2.98 -0.04 11.04
C ALA A 64 4.19 0.05 11.97
N LEU A 65 4.03 -0.15 13.28
CA LEU A 65 5.15 -0.23 14.23
C LEU A 65 6.07 -1.42 13.91
N CYS A 66 5.50 -2.58 13.57
CA CYS A 66 6.24 -3.76 13.14
C CYS A 66 6.96 -3.51 11.82
N VAL A 67 6.26 -3.01 10.81
CA VAL A 67 6.83 -2.76 9.48
C VAL A 67 7.88 -1.63 9.51
N SER A 68 7.67 -0.62 10.36
CA SER A 68 8.62 0.47 10.58
C SER A 68 9.91 -0.01 11.24
N SER A 69 9.83 -0.97 12.16
CA SER A 69 11.03 -1.56 12.78
C SER A 69 11.82 -2.38 11.75
N LEU A 70 11.13 -3.11 10.88
CA LEU A 70 11.73 -3.84 9.75
C LEU A 70 12.37 -2.88 8.74
N ALA A 71 11.66 -1.84 8.32
CA ALA A 71 12.13 -0.85 7.34
C ALA A 71 13.36 -0.06 7.82
N ARG A 72 13.48 0.18 9.13
CA ARG A 72 14.66 0.81 9.73
C ARG A 72 15.94 0.00 9.50
N HIS A 73 15.83 -1.32 9.61
CA HIS A 73 16.96 -2.25 9.49
C HIS A 73 17.21 -2.67 8.03
N LEU A 74 16.15 -2.73 7.22
CA LEU A 74 16.18 -3.28 5.87
C LEU A 74 15.65 -2.27 4.82
N PRO A 75 16.22 -1.06 4.66
CA PRO A 75 15.73 -0.09 3.68
C PRO A 75 15.94 -0.61 2.25
N SER A 76 14.88 -1.15 1.63
CA SER A 76 14.95 -1.86 0.36
C SER A 76 13.72 -1.57 -0.50
N ALA A 77 13.93 -1.40 -1.81
CA ALA A 77 12.84 -1.24 -2.78
C ALA A 77 11.90 -2.46 -2.85
N GLY A 78 12.35 -3.64 -2.38
CA GLY A 78 11.52 -4.85 -2.30
C GLY A 78 10.51 -4.86 -1.16
N GLY A 79 10.55 -3.89 -0.23
CA GLY A 79 9.56 -3.73 0.85
C GLY A 79 9.28 -5.03 1.60
N PHE A 80 8.00 -5.43 1.64
CA PHE A 80 7.54 -6.64 2.33
C PHE A 80 8.24 -7.93 1.88
N VAL A 81 8.56 -8.06 0.59
CA VAL A 81 9.27 -9.23 0.06
C VAL A 81 10.61 -9.39 0.78
N THR A 82 11.33 -8.27 0.94
CA THR A 82 12.58 -8.24 1.69
C THR A 82 12.31 -8.55 3.16
N TYR A 83 11.38 -7.87 3.81
CA TYR A 83 11.15 -8.04 5.25
C TYR A 83 10.78 -9.48 5.63
N VAL A 84 9.85 -10.08 4.89
CA VAL A 84 9.39 -11.45 5.12
C VAL A 84 10.50 -12.44 4.76
N GLY A 85 11.21 -12.23 3.65
CA GLY A 85 12.31 -13.08 3.23
C GLY A 85 13.47 -13.12 4.23
N GLN A 86 13.73 -12.00 4.92
CA GLN A 86 14.78 -11.87 5.93
C GLN A 86 14.41 -12.50 7.27
N GLY A 87 13.15 -12.36 7.70
CA GLY A 87 12.67 -12.90 8.97
C GLY A 87 12.26 -14.37 8.90
N LEU A 88 11.36 -14.72 7.98
CA LEU A 88 10.77 -16.07 7.86
C LEU A 88 11.51 -16.98 6.87
N GLY A 89 12.35 -16.39 6.03
CA GLY A 89 13.18 -17.10 5.06
C GLY A 89 12.66 -16.99 3.62
N LYS A 90 13.49 -17.46 2.69
CA LYS A 90 13.35 -17.20 1.26
C LYS A 90 12.02 -17.66 0.65
N ARG A 91 11.45 -18.77 1.13
CA ARG A 91 10.17 -19.31 0.64
C ARG A 91 9.00 -18.37 0.93
N PHE A 92 8.95 -17.83 2.14
CA PHE A 92 7.94 -16.86 2.53
C PHE A 92 8.16 -15.54 1.79
N GLY A 93 9.42 -15.13 1.55
CA GLY A 93 9.71 -13.98 0.67
C GLY A 93 9.14 -14.14 -0.75
N PHE A 94 9.35 -15.31 -1.38
CA PHE A 94 8.76 -15.59 -2.70
C PHE A 94 7.22 -15.61 -2.65
N PHE A 95 6.64 -16.26 -1.64
CA PHE A 95 5.19 -16.26 -1.45
C PHE A 95 4.63 -14.85 -1.28
N THR A 96 5.30 -13.99 -0.51
CA THR A 96 4.96 -12.56 -0.38
C THR A 96 5.05 -11.83 -1.71
N ALA A 97 6.08 -12.09 -2.52
CA ALA A 97 6.20 -11.51 -3.86
C ALA A 97 5.07 -11.94 -4.80
N TRP A 98 4.63 -13.20 -4.70
CA TRP A 98 3.49 -13.73 -5.45
C TRP A 98 2.17 -13.11 -4.99
N ALA A 99 1.93 -13.04 -3.68
CA ALA A 99 0.74 -12.41 -3.12
C ALA A 99 0.68 -10.90 -3.40
N TYR A 100 1.83 -10.23 -3.52
CA TYR A 100 1.93 -8.80 -3.78
C TYR A 100 1.26 -8.36 -5.09
N PHE A 101 1.19 -9.24 -6.10
CA PHE A 101 0.49 -8.96 -7.36
C PHE A 101 -1.04 -8.83 -7.22
N LEU A 102 -1.62 -9.28 -6.11
CA LEU A 102 -3.04 -9.06 -5.81
C LEU A 102 -3.32 -7.66 -5.25
N TYR A 103 -2.29 -6.90 -4.89
CA TYR A 103 -2.43 -5.65 -4.15
C TYR A 103 -1.87 -4.45 -4.92
N ASP A 104 -0.63 -4.07 -4.63
CA ASP A 104 -0.05 -2.77 -4.94
C ASP A 104 -0.01 -2.48 -6.45
N PRO A 105 0.29 -3.47 -7.33
CA PRO A 105 0.25 -3.26 -8.77
C PRO A 105 -1.13 -2.83 -9.29
N LEU A 106 -2.21 -3.24 -8.64
CA LEU A 106 -3.61 -3.04 -9.05
C LEU A 106 -4.25 -1.76 -8.48
N ILE A 107 -3.59 -1.07 -7.54
CA ILE A 107 -4.08 0.19 -6.97
C ILE A 107 -4.40 1.24 -8.06
N PRO A 108 -3.55 1.45 -9.09
CA PRO A 108 -3.88 2.40 -10.15
C PRO A 108 -5.15 2.02 -10.91
N THR A 109 -5.42 0.73 -11.10
CA THR A 109 -6.65 0.26 -11.75
C THR A 109 -7.88 0.62 -10.92
N VAL A 110 -7.89 0.30 -9.62
CA VAL A 110 -9.04 0.60 -8.74
C VAL A 110 -9.30 2.09 -8.69
N SER A 111 -8.27 2.89 -8.44
CA SER A 111 -8.41 4.34 -8.32
C SER A 111 -8.87 4.99 -9.62
N ILE A 112 -8.36 4.57 -10.79
CA ILE A 112 -8.83 5.13 -12.06
C ILE A 112 -10.24 4.64 -12.41
N LEU A 113 -10.64 3.42 -12.07
CA LEU A 113 -12.03 2.96 -12.28
C LEU A 113 -13.02 3.76 -11.43
N ILE A 114 -12.66 4.17 -10.20
CA ILE A 114 -13.44 5.11 -9.38
C ILE A 114 -13.64 6.42 -10.17
N ALA A 115 -12.54 7.05 -10.58
CA ALA A 115 -12.59 8.33 -11.29
C ALA A 115 -13.38 8.24 -12.61
N ALA A 116 -13.12 7.21 -13.40
CA ALA A 116 -13.75 7.03 -14.71
C ALA A 116 -15.25 6.78 -14.60
N GLY A 117 -15.67 5.88 -13.71
CA GLY A 117 -17.09 5.59 -13.48
C GLY A 117 -17.84 6.79 -12.91
N PHE A 118 -17.22 7.51 -11.98
CA PHE A 118 -17.80 8.74 -11.43
C PHE A 118 -17.93 9.83 -12.49
N LEU A 119 -16.88 10.07 -13.28
CA LEU A 119 -16.88 11.11 -14.32
C LEU A 119 -17.93 10.82 -15.40
N GLU A 120 -18.09 9.56 -15.81
CA GLU A 120 -19.15 9.16 -16.75
C GLU A 120 -20.54 9.51 -16.20
N GLN A 121 -20.81 9.21 -14.92
CA GLN A 121 -22.09 9.53 -14.28
C GLN A 121 -22.33 11.05 -14.21
N VAL A 122 -21.32 11.84 -13.84
CA VAL A 122 -21.45 13.30 -13.74
C VAL A 122 -21.68 13.93 -15.11
N LEU A 123 -20.90 13.55 -16.12
CA LEU A 123 -21.04 14.09 -17.49
C LEU A 123 -22.42 13.77 -18.06
N LYS A 124 -22.91 12.54 -17.86
CA LYS A 124 -24.24 12.13 -18.31
C LYS A 124 -25.33 12.91 -17.58
N ARG A 125 -25.23 13.08 -16.27
CA ARG A 125 -26.30 13.69 -15.45
C ARG A 125 -26.34 15.22 -15.59
N GLN A 126 -25.20 15.88 -15.79
CA GLN A 126 -25.09 17.35 -15.81
C GLN A 126 -25.05 17.95 -17.21
N LEU A 127 -24.47 17.24 -18.19
CA LEU A 127 -24.23 17.76 -19.54
C LEU A 127 -24.94 16.94 -20.63
N ASP A 128 -25.63 15.85 -20.27
CA ASP A 128 -26.21 14.88 -21.22
C ASP A 128 -25.18 14.30 -22.22
N VAL A 129 -23.90 14.32 -21.85
CA VAL A 129 -22.79 13.78 -22.66
C VAL A 129 -22.41 12.39 -22.14
N SER A 130 -22.46 11.38 -23.00
CA SER A 130 -21.99 10.03 -22.67
C SER A 130 -20.55 9.82 -23.13
N VAL A 131 -19.61 9.91 -22.20
CA VAL A 131 -18.21 9.51 -22.42
C VAL A 131 -18.01 8.13 -21.81
N PRO A 132 -17.72 7.08 -22.60
CA PRO A 132 -17.49 5.76 -22.05
C PRO A 132 -16.32 5.72 -21.05
N TRP A 133 -16.52 5.08 -19.90
CA TRP A 133 -15.50 4.93 -18.85
C TRP A 133 -14.14 4.42 -19.35
N TRP A 134 -14.09 3.62 -20.42
CA TRP A 134 -12.84 3.06 -20.91
C TRP A 134 -11.94 4.13 -21.55
N ILE A 135 -12.52 5.17 -22.17
CA ILE A 135 -11.75 6.28 -22.75
C ILE A 135 -11.06 7.07 -21.65
N THR A 136 -11.82 7.43 -20.61
CA THR A 136 -11.31 8.17 -19.45
C THR A 136 -10.29 7.32 -18.69
N THR A 137 -10.52 6.01 -18.58
CA THR A 137 -9.57 5.07 -17.98
C THR A 137 -8.23 5.05 -18.73
N LEU A 138 -8.24 4.90 -20.05
CA LEU A 138 -7.02 4.90 -20.87
C LEU A 138 -6.30 6.24 -20.80
N ALA A 139 -7.03 7.36 -20.85
CA ALA A 139 -6.45 8.70 -20.75
C ALA A 139 -5.77 8.91 -19.38
N CYS A 140 -6.46 8.60 -18.28
CA CYS A 140 -5.91 8.75 -16.94
C CYS A 140 -4.72 7.81 -16.67
N LEU A 141 -4.78 6.55 -17.09
CA LEU A 141 -3.64 5.64 -16.98
C LEU A 141 -2.45 6.09 -17.85
N GLY A 142 -2.72 6.69 -19.00
CA GLY A 142 -1.70 7.35 -19.82
C GLY A 142 -1.01 8.50 -19.09
N VAL A 143 -1.78 9.37 -18.42
CA VAL A 143 -1.22 10.45 -17.58
C VAL A 143 -0.37 9.87 -16.44
N VAL A 144 -0.89 8.87 -15.72
CA VAL A 144 -0.15 8.18 -14.63
C VAL A 144 1.16 7.60 -15.15
N HIS A 145 1.13 6.95 -16.32
CA HIS A 145 2.32 6.40 -16.97
C HIS A 145 3.35 7.49 -17.28
N LEU A 146 2.94 8.57 -17.97
CA LEU A 146 3.84 9.65 -18.36
C LEU A 146 4.49 10.33 -17.14
N VAL A 147 3.70 10.61 -16.10
CA VAL A 147 4.16 11.25 -14.87
C VAL A 147 5.18 10.38 -14.13
N THR A 148 4.90 9.08 -13.98
CA THR A 148 5.81 8.17 -13.27
C THR A 148 7.05 7.81 -14.09
N TYR A 149 6.92 7.76 -15.42
CA TYR A 149 8.04 7.56 -16.35
C TYR A 149 9.02 8.74 -16.32
N ALA A 150 8.51 9.99 -16.30
CA ALA A 150 9.30 11.21 -16.38
C ALA A 150 10.24 11.45 -15.18
N GLY A 151 9.93 10.89 -14.02
CA GLY A 151 10.82 10.89 -12.87
C GLY A 151 10.13 10.78 -11.51
N VAL A 152 10.84 10.19 -10.55
CA VAL A 152 10.33 10.02 -9.18
C VAL A 152 10.11 11.36 -8.46
N LYS A 153 10.99 12.33 -8.70
CA LYS A 153 10.91 13.64 -8.02
C LYS A 153 9.71 14.45 -8.49
N GLN A 154 9.41 14.38 -9.78
CA GLN A 154 8.28 15.05 -10.41
C GLN A 154 6.97 14.44 -9.94
N SER A 155 6.86 13.11 -9.98
CA SER A 155 5.67 12.39 -9.50
C SER A 155 5.44 12.60 -8.00
N ALA A 156 6.48 12.56 -7.16
CA ALA A 156 6.34 12.79 -5.72
C ALA A 156 5.96 14.24 -5.38
N LYS A 157 6.48 15.25 -6.12
CA LYS A 157 6.05 16.65 -5.96
C LYS A 157 4.59 16.85 -6.37
N LEU A 158 4.16 16.19 -7.44
CA LEU A 158 2.75 16.21 -7.83
C LEU A 158 1.88 15.57 -6.74
N ASN A 159 2.25 14.40 -6.23
CA ASN A 159 1.54 13.76 -5.11
C ASN A 159 1.50 14.63 -3.84
N MET A 160 2.55 15.42 -3.59
CA MET A 160 2.54 16.41 -2.51
C MET A 160 1.47 17.48 -2.71
N LEU A 161 1.36 18.03 -3.93
CA LEU A 161 0.33 19.02 -4.25
C LEU A 161 -1.07 18.42 -4.16
N LEU A 162 -1.30 17.29 -4.84
CA LEU A 162 -2.60 16.64 -4.91
C LEU A 162 -3.06 16.15 -3.52
N GLY A 163 -2.14 15.53 -2.77
CA GLY A 163 -2.40 15.01 -1.42
C GLY A 163 -2.66 16.12 -0.39
N ALA A 164 -1.94 17.25 -0.48
CA ALA A 164 -2.22 18.41 0.38
C ALA A 164 -3.58 19.02 0.05
N ALA A 165 -3.90 19.18 -1.24
CA ALA A 165 -5.16 19.77 -1.67
C ALA A 165 -6.38 18.97 -1.18
N GLU A 166 -6.36 17.64 -1.29
CA GLU A 166 -7.47 16.80 -0.81
C GLU A 166 -7.59 16.78 0.72
N CYS A 167 -6.46 16.78 1.45
CA CYS A 167 -6.47 16.83 2.92
C CYS A 167 -7.08 18.15 3.40
N VAL A 168 -6.69 19.26 2.78
CA VAL A 168 -7.24 20.59 3.09
C VAL A 168 -8.73 20.64 2.76
N MET A 169 -9.15 20.10 1.61
CA MET A 169 -10.56 20.08 1.22
C MET A 169 -11.41 19.30 2.24
N LEU A 170 -10.99 18.09 2.62
CA LEU A 170 -11.69 17.31 3.64
C LEU A 170 -11.74 18.00 4.99
N LEU A 171 -10.63 18.63 5.41
CA LEU A 171 -10.58 19.39 6.65
C LEU A 171 -11.58 20.55 6.63
N LEU A 172 -11.59 21.34 5.55
CA LEU A 172 -12.50 22.47 5.38
C LEU A 172 -13.96 22.02 5.37
N LEU A 173 -14.27 20.94 4.65
CA LEU A 173 -15.63 20.38 4.62
C LEU A 173 -16.05 19.93 6.02
N SER A 174 -15.18 19.19 6.71
CA SER A 174 -15.47 18.66 8.05
C SER A 174 -15.73 19.79 9.05
N VAL A 175 -14.87 20.82 9.07
CA VAL A 175 -15.03 21.99 9.95
C VAL A 175 -16.29 22.79 9.59
N SER A 176 -16.59 22.97 8.30
CA SER A 176 -17.78 23.70 7.86
C SER A 176 -19.07 23.01 8.30
N VAL A 177 -19.15 21.68 8.12
CA VAL A 177 -20.31 20.88 8.56
C VAL A 177 -20.49 20.95 10.06
N ILE A 178 -19.43 20.72 10.84
CA ILE A 178 -19.50 20.77 12.32
C ILE A 178 -19.91 22.18 12.80
N SER A 179 -19.42 23.23 12.14
CA SER A 179 -19.75 24.62 12.50
C SER A 179 -21.19 24.98 12.15
N HIS A 180 -21.69 24.52 10.99
CA HIS A 180 -23.05 24.79 10.52
C HIS A 180 -24.12 24.18 11.45
N ILE A 181 -23.87 22.99 11.98
CA ILE A 181 -24.77 22.29 12.91
C ILE A 181 -24.86 23.01 14.28
N GLY A 182 -23.80 23.73 14.66
CA GLY A 182 -23.70 24.41 15.95
C GLY A 182 -23.62 23.44 17.14
N ARG A 183 -23.62 23.99 18.36
CA ARG A 183 -23.43 23.22 19.60
C ARG A 183 -24.54 22.21 19.89
N GLY A 184 -25.76 22.48 19.45
CA GLY A 184 -26.94 21.67 19.75
C GLY A 184 -26.97 20.31 19.04
N GLY A 185 -26.27 20.15 17.91
CA GLY A 185 -26.21 18.89 17.17
C GLY A 185 -24.91 18.09 17.35
N GLN A 186 -23.99 18.56 18.19
CA GLN A 186 -22.77 17.82 18.52
C GLN A 186 -23.04 16.74 19.56
N SER A 187 -22.40 15.58 19.43
CA SER A 187 -22.67 14.43 20.30
C SER A 187 -21.48 13.49 20.36
N LEU A 188 -21.32 12.78 21.47
CA LEU A 188 -20.32 11.72 21.62
C LEU A 188 -20.84 10.34 21.18
N VAL A 189 -22.10 10.24 20.72
CA VAL A 189 -22.66 8.97 20.22
C VAL A 189 -21.78 8.31 19.14
N PRO A 190 -21.19 9.05 18.16
CA PRO A 190 -20.35 8.43 17.14
C PRO A 190 -19.06 7.74 17.65
N PHE A 191 -18.67 8.00 18.90
CA PHE A 191 -17.53 7.39 19.57
C PHE A 191 -17.91 6.27 20.54
N ARG A 192 -19.20 5.94 20.65
CA ARG A 192 -19.66 4.82 21.48
C ARG A 192 -19.59 3.51 20.70
N PHE A 193 -19.54 2.41 21.45
CA PHE A 193 -19.65 1.07 20.88
C PHE A 193 -20.96 0.96 20.05
N PRO A 194 -20.92 0.37 18.84
CA PRO A 194 -22.07 0.34 17.96
C PRO A 194 -23.23 -0.46 18.57
N LYS A 195 -24.46 0.04 18.39
CA LYS A 195 -25.68 -0.66 18.81
C LYS A 195 -25.92 -1.96 18.02
N SER A 196 -25.36 -2.06 16.81
CA SER A 196 -25.41 -3.26 15.97
C SER A 196 -24.61 -4.44 16.55
N GLY A 197 -23.78 -4.20 17.58
CA GLY A 197 -23.05 -5.25 18.28
C GLY A 197 -21.66 -5.53 17.70
N ALA A 198 -20.97 -6.49 18.31
CA ALA A 198 -19.59 -6.81 17.96
C ALA A 198 -19.43 -7.44 16.57
N HIS A 199 -20.41 -8.24 16.13
CA HIS A 199 -20.36 -8.92 14.83
C HIS A 199 -20.29 -7.93 13.67
N GLU A 200 -21.23 -6.98 13.61
CA GLU A 200 -21.27 -5.93 12.59
C GLU A 200 -20.07 -4.98 12.68
N LEU A 201 -19.59 -4.71 13.89
CA LEU A 201 -18.34 -3.96 14.08
C LEU A 201 -17.17 -4.63 13.37
N PHE A 202 -17.03 -5.96 13.48
CA PHE A 202 -15.92 -6.67 12.86
C PHE A 202 -16.07 -6.86 11.34
N LEU A 203 -17.31 -6.98 10.83
CA LEU A 203 -17.58 -6.89 9.39
C LEU A 203 -17.16 -5.52 8.85
N GLY A 204 -17.60 -4.43 9.49
CA GLY A 204 -17.18 -3.08 9.16
C GLY A 204 -15.66 -2.89 9.28
N PHE A 205 -15.02 -3.52 10.28
CA PHE A 205 -13.56 -3.49 10.48
C PHE A 205 -12.79 -4.11 9.32
N ALA A 206 -13.25 -5.23 8.77
CA ALA A 206 -12.62 -5.86 7.62
C ALA A 206 -12.58 -4.92 6.39
N PHE A 207 -13.67 -4.19 6.14
CA PHE A 207 -13.72 -3.20 5.04
C PHE A 207 -12.97 -1.91 5.37
N ALA A 208 -13.10 -1.41 6.60
CA ALA A 208 -12.39 -0.21 7.04
C ALA A 208 -10.88 -0.41 7.08
N LEU A 209 -10.38 -1.64 7.24
CA LEU A 209 -8.95 -1.94 7.15
C LEU A 209 -8.37 -1.57 5.77
N LEU A 210 -9.15 -1.70 4.70
CA LEU A 210 -8.75 -1.32 3.35
C LEU A 210 -8.45 0.17 3.20
N LEU A 211 -9.14 1.02 3.97
CA LEU A 211 -8.87 2.46 3.99
C LEU A 211 -7.40 2.70 4.35
N PHE A 212 -6.89 1.99 5.35
CA PHE A 212 -5.57 2.24 5.89
C PHE A 212 -4.44 1.55 5.13
N CYS A 213 -4.74 0.84 4.04
CA CYS A 213 -3.74 0.29 3.13
C CYS A 213 -3.14 1.41 2.27
N GLY A 214 -1.82 1.54 2.27
CA GLY A 214 -1.09 2.54 1.47
C GLY A 214 0.01 3.27 2.24
N PHE A 215 0.00 3.23 3.58
CA PHE A 215 1.05 3.83 4.41
C PHE A 215 2.44 3.23 4.12
N GLU A 216 2.47 1.96 3.74
CA GLU A 216 3.65 1.17 3.39
C GLU A 216 4.28 1.57 2.06
N SER A 217 3.57 2.33 1.21
CA SER A 217 4.02 2.67 -0.14
C SER A 217 5.30 3.51 -0.15
N ALA A 218 5.69 4.05 1.01
CA ALA A 218 7.00 4.65 1.24
C ALA A 218 8.16 3.64 1.14
N ALA A 219 7.96 2.37 1.54
CA ALA A 219 9.03 1.37 1.59
C ALA A 219 9.70 1.11 0.24
N PRO A 220 8.95 0.89 -0.88
CA PRO A 220 9.56 0.70 -2.18
C PRO A 220 10.43 1.88 -2.66
N LEU A 221 10.23 3.08 -2.12
CA LEU A 221 11.01 4.28 -2.45
C LEU A 221 12.28 4.44 -1.59
N ALA A 222 12.62 3.47 -0.74
CA ALA A 222 13.75 3.54 0.17
C ALA A 222 15.09 3.84 -0.54
N GLU A 223 15.36 3.26 -1.72
CA GLU A 223 16.61 3.47 -2.47
C GLU A 223 16.76 4.91 -3.03
N GLU A 224 15.63 5.59 -3.24
CA GLU A 224 15.57 6.96 -3.77
C GLU A 224 15.41 8.01 -2.66
N THR A 225 15.26 7.57 -1.41
CA THR A 225 14.99 8.43 -0.25
C THR A 225 16.25 8.79 0.51
N LYS A 226 16.43 10.08 0.80
CA LYS A 226 17.49 10.56 1.71
C LYS A 226 17.22 10.05 3.12
N ASN A 227 18.24 9.46 3.76
CA ASN A 227 18.14 8.92 5.12
C ASN A 227 16.97 7.93 5.30
N ALA A 228 16.82 6.98 4.36
CA ALA A 228 15.72 6.02 4.32
C ALA A 228 15.47 5.27 5.64
N LYS A 229 16.54 4.91 6.38
CA LYS A 229 16.44 4.24 7.69
C LYS A 229 15.62 5.01 8.72
N THR A 230 15.53 6.33 8.60
CA THR A 230 14.73 7.18 9.49
C THR A 230 13.50 7.75 8.80
N ALA A 231 13.60 8.11 7.52
CA ALA A 231 12.51 8.72 6.78
C ALA A 231 11.35 7.75 6.55
N ILE A 232 11.63 6.52 6.09
CA ILE A 232 10.58 5.53 5.79
C ILE A 232 9.78 5.16 7.05
N PRO A 233 10.40 4.77 8.19
CA PRO A 233 9.66 4.45 9.40
C PRO A 233 8.83 5.64 9.94
N ARG A 234 9.38 6.85 9.88
CA ARG A 234 8.65 8.06 10.30
C ARG A 234 7.44 8.29 9.42
N THR A 235 7.62 8.20 8.10
CA THR A 235 6.53 8.36 7.13
C THR A 235 5.39 7.39 7.40
N MET A 236 5.68 6.09 7.57
CA MET A 236 4.66 5.06 7.81
C MET A 236 3.75 5.39 9.00
N ILE A 237 4.35 5.85 10.12
CA ILE A 237 3.58 6.21 11.31
C ILE A 237 2.88 7.55 11.13
N SER A 238 3.58 8.57 10.62
CA SER A 238 3.00 9.91 10.48
C SER A 238 1.87 9.98 9.46
N SER A 239 1.94 9.22 8.35
CA SER A 239 0.86 9.18 7.36
C SER A 239 -0.42 8.61 7.96
N LEU A 240 -0.33 7.51 8.73
CA LEU A 240 -1.46 6.93 9.44
C LEU A 240 -2.06 7.88 10.48
N LEU A 241 -1.23 8.58 11.26
CA LEU A 241 -1.72 9.55 12.25
C LEU A 241 -2.41 10.75 11.59
N VAL A 242 -1.83 11.28 10.51
CA VAL A 242 -2.40 12.43 9.79
C VAL A 242 -3.69 12.04 9.09
N VAL A 243 -3.67 11.00 8.26
CA VAL A 243 -4.85 10.59 7.47
C VAL A 243 -5.90 9.93 8.34
N GLY A 244 -5.50 9.09 9.29
CA GLY A 244 -6.43 8.47 10.24
C GLY A 244 -7.11 9.48 11.16
N GLY A 245 -6.37 10.47 11.67
CA GLY A 245 -6.96 11.58 12.43
C GLY A 245 -7.93 12.40 11.60
N LEU A 246 -7.56 12.71 10.35
CA LEU A 246 -8.44 13.39 9.40
C LEU A 246 -9.71 12.57 9.13
N TRP A 247 -9.58 11.26 8.91
CA TRP A 247 -10.72 10.36 8.67
C TRP A 247 -11.65 10.22 9.86
N ILE A 248 -11.13 10.17 11.08
CA ILE A 248 -11.98 10.19 12.29
C ILE A 248 -12.78 11.49 12.35
N LEU A 249 -12.14 12.64 12.08
CA LEU A 249 -12.81 13.94 12.03
C LEU A 249 -13.86 14.00 10.92
N THR A 250 -13.52 13.55 9.71
CA THR A 250 -14.41 13.54 8.55
C THR A 250 -15.58 12.58 8.75
N GLY A 251 -15.35 11.39 9.31
CA GLY A 251 -16.41 10.45 9.66
C GLY A 251 -17.34 11.01 10.72
N TYR A 252 -16.79 11.74 11.69
CA TYR A 252 -17.58 12.44 12.70
C TYR A 252 -18.46 13.50 12.04
N ALA A 253 -17.87 14.39 11.24
CA ALA A 253 -18.58 15.43 10.50
C ALA A 253 -19.70 14.86 9.62
N MET A 254 -19.44 13.74 8.93
CA MET A 254 -20.42 13.05 8.11
C MET A 254 -21.62 12.58 8.95
N VAL A 255 -21.38 11.88 10.06
CA VAL A 255 -22.44 11.33 10.92
C VAL A 255 -23.26 12.44 11.58
N VAL A 256 -22.61 13.46 12.14
CA VAL A 256 -23.37 14.56 12.76
C VAL A 256 -24.10 15.40 11.71
N GLY A 257 -23.50 15.60 10.54
CA GLY A 257 -24.05 16.38 9.43
C GLY A 257 -25.36 15.83 8.88
N PHE A 258 -25.48 14.50 8.75
CA PHE A 258 -26.73 13.86 8.35
C PHE A 258 -27.73 13.69 9.49
N GLY A 259 -27.25 13.74 10.74
CA GLY A 259 -28.01 13.48 11.93
C GLY A 259 -27.85 12.04 12.41
N ILE A 260 -27.61 11.90 13.71
CA ILE A 260 -27.24 10.63 14.38
C ILE A 260 -28.36 9.59 14.28
N GLY A 261 -29.62 10.02 14.25
CA GLY A 261 -30.79 9.15 14.13
C GLY A 261 -31.15 8.79 12.68
N ASN A 262 -30.49 9.41 11.69
CA ASN A 262 -30.80 9.27 10.27
C ASN A 262 -29.80 8.38 9.54
N ALA A 263 -29.07 7.51 10.25
CA ALA A 263 -28.11 6.60 9.63
C ALA A 263 -28.79 5.73 8.55
N ASP A 264 -30.04 5.33 8.76
CA ASP A 264 -30.83 4.59 7.75
C ASP A 264 -31.18 5.45 6.52
N GLN A 265 -31.38 6.76 6.69
CA GLN A 265 -31.61 7.68 5.57
C GLN A 265 -30.34 7.90 4.75
N MET A 266 -29.15 7.85 5.38
CA MET A 266 -27.88 7.86 4.64
C MET A 266 -27.74 6.66 3.71
N LEU A 267 -28.26 5.49 4.12
CA LEU A 267 -28.27 4.27 3.30
C LEU A 267 -29.26 4.33 2.13
N GLN A 268 -30.29 5.17 2.24
CA GLN A 268 -31.31 5.35 1.20
C GLN A 268 -31.11 6.61 0.35
N ALA A 269 -30.08 7.40 0.62
CA ALA A 269 -29.76 8.58 -0.17
C ALA A 269 -29.38 8.15 -1.60
N SER A 270 -30.06 8.74 -2.59
CA SER A 270 -29.77 8.52 -4.01
C SER A 270 -28.45 9.17 -4.46
N GLU A 271 -27.90 10.07 -3.65
CA GLU A 271 -26.64 10.77 -3.88
C GLU A 271 -25.64 10.48 -2.77
N ASN A 272 -24.34 10.53 -3.11
CA ASN A 272 -23.28 10.30 -2.13
C ASN A 272 -23.39 11.32 -0.98
N PRO A 273 -23.34 10.86 0.29
CA PRO A 273 -23.46 11.71 1.47
C PRO A 273 -22.57 12.97 1.45
N PHE A 274 -21.34 12.87 0.97
CA PHE A 274 -20.42 14.00 0.95
C PHE A 274 -20.84 15.10 -0.04
N PHE A 275 -21.50 14.75 -1.15
CA PHE A 275 -22.03 15.75 -2.08
C PHE A 275 -23.18 16.53 -1.46
N SER A 276 -24.11 15.84 -0.79
CA SER A 276 -25.25 16.49 -0.13
C SER A 276 -24.80 17.37 1.03
N LEU A 277 -23.82 16.93 1.84
CA LEU A 277 -23.24 17.75 2.91
C LEU A 277 -22.57 19.01 2.36
N ALA A 278 -21.74 18.85 1.32
CA ALA A 278 -21.06 19.99 0.71
C ALA A 278 -22.05 20.99 0.10
N ASN A 279 -23.17 20.52 -0.45
CA ASN A 279 -24.24 21.41 -0.91
C ASN A 279 -24.97 22.11 0.25
N GLY A 280 -25.20 21.40 1.36
CA GLY A 280 -25.81 22.00 2.55
C GLY A 280 -24.98 23.15 3.14
N VAL A 281 -23.64 23.04 3.12
CA VAL A 281 -22.76 24.08 3.71
C VAL A 281 -22.22 25.10 2.72
N TRP A 282 -22.01 24.72 1.46
CA TRP A 282 -21.37 25.57 0.44
C TRP A 282 -22.23 25.75 -0.83
N HIS A 283 -23.53 25.45 -0.76
CA HIS A 283 -24.50 25.55 -1.86
C HIS A 283 -24.20 24.62 -3.05
N ASN A 284 -23.26 24.99 -3.93
CA ASN A 284 -22.78 24.16 -5.05
C ASN A 284 -21.46 23.45 -4.70
N GLY A 285 -21.23 23.21 -3.41
CA GLY A 285 -19.99 22.62 -2.88
C GLY A 285 -19.71 21.20 -3.37
N TRP A 286 -20.72 20.49 -3.89
CA TRP A 286 -20.53 19.15 -4.46
C TRP A 286 -19.45 19.12 -5.55
N ILE A 287 -19.27 20.20 -6.30
CA ILE A 287 -18.26 20.31 -7.36
C ILE A 287 -16.85 20.20 -6.75
N LEU A 288 -16.60 20.82 -5.60
CA LEU A 288 -15.30 20.76 -4.92
C LEU A 288 -15.01 19.34 -4.43
N VAL A 289 -16.02 18.64 -3.91
CA VAL A 289 -15.90 17.24 -3.49
C VAL A 289 -15.69 16.32 -4.70
N ALA A 290 -16.35 16.59 -5.82
CA ALA A 290 -16.17 15.86 -7.08
C ALA A 290 -14.74 16.01 -7.60
N PHE A 291 -14.19 17.23 -7.62
CA PHE A 291 -12.79 17.47 -7.95
C PHE A 291 -11.85 16.78 -6.98
N ALA A 292 -12.15 16.79 -5.68
CA ALA A 292 -11.33 16.10 -4.70
C ALA A 292 -11.32 14.58 -4.90
N LEU A 293 -12.45 13.97 -5.26
CA LEU A 293 -12.54 12.54 -5.61
C LEU A 293 -11.66 12.20 -6.82
N LEU A 294 -11.74 12.99 -7.89
CA LEU A 294 -10.94 12.81 -9.11
C LEU A 294 -9.44 13.03 -8.83
N ASN A 295 -9.10 14.07 -8.07
CA ASN A 295 -7.76 14.38 -7.62
C ASN A 295 -7.15 13.24 -6.80
N SER A 296 -7.91 12.74 -5.81
CA SER A 296 -7.52 11.64 -4.94
C SER A 296 -7.23 10.37 -5.74
N SER A 297 -8.12 10.06 -6.67
CA SER A 297 -7.99 8.90 -7.55
C SER A 297 -6.72 8.98 -8.38
N LEU A 298 -6.42 10.13 -8.98
CA LEU A 298 -5.19 10.33 -9.75
C LEU A 298 -3.94 10.24 -8.86
N ALA A 299 -3.96 10.87 -7.68
CA ALA A 299 -2.85 10.86 -6.73
C ALA A 299 -2.53 9.45 -6.23
N ALA A 300 -3.57 8.69 -5.85
CA ALA A 300 -3.46 7.29 -5.43
C ALA A 300 -2.92 6.41 -6.56
N SER A 301 -3.37 6.62 -7.81
CA SER A 301 -2.83 5.88 -8.96
C SER A 301 -1.36 6.18 -9.23
N ILE A 302 -0.92 7.45 -9.13
CA ILE A 302 0.50 7.80 -9.26
C ILE A 302 1.31 7.16 -8.13
N ALA A 303 0.79 7.20 -6.89
CA ALA A 303 1.46 6.62 -5.74
C ALA A 303 1.60 5.10 -5.85
N GLY A 304 0.53 4.39 -6.25
CA GLY A 304 0.50 2.94 -6.48
C GLY A 304 1.35 2.49 -7.66
N GLN A 305 1.36 3.27 -8.75
CA GLN A 305 2.27 3.01 -9.88
C GLN A 305 3.73 3.17 -9.47
N ASN A 306 4.04 4.17 -8.65
CA ASN A 306 5.38 4.36 -8.12
C ASN A 306 5.81 3.21 -7.19
N ALA A 307 4.96 2.80 -6.25
CA ALA A 307 5.28 1.72 -5.30
C ALA A 307 5.36 0.35 -6.00
N GLY A 308 4.33 -0.01 -6.76
CA GLY A 308 4.23 -1.25 -7.53
C GLY A 308 5.42 -1.49 -8.47
N SER A 309 5.76 -0.49 -9.28
CA SER A 309 6.81 -0.62 -10.30
C SER A 309 8.20 -0.83 -9.67
N ARG A 310 8.44 -0.28 -8.47
CA ARG A 310 9.70 -0.44 -7.73
C ARG A 310 9.85 -1.83 -7.13
N VAL A 311 8.76 -2.41 -6.64
CA VAL A 311 8.79 -3.80 -6.20
C VAL A 311 8.96 -4.73 -7.39
N ILE A 312 8.24 -4.52 -8.50
CA ILE A 312 8.43 -5.28 -9.74
C ILE A 312 9.89 -5.17 -10.24
N TYR A 313 10.47 -3.97 -10.20
CA TYR A 313 11.89 -3.75 -10.49
C TYR A 313 12.81 -4.51 -9.56
N ALA A 314 12.56 -4.47 -8.24
CA ALA A 314 13.35 -5.20 -7.26
C ALA A 314 13.29 -6.71 -7.51
N LEU A 315 12.12 -7.24 -7.86
CA LEU A 315 11.92 -8.65 -8.23
C LEU A 315 12.61 -9.02 -9.55
N GLY A 316 12.60 -8.13 -10.55
CA GLY A 316 13.34 -8.31 -11.80
C GLY A 316 14.86 -8.27 -11.61
N ARG A 317 15.36 -7.35 -10.79
CA ARG A 317 16.79 -7.24 -10.41
C ARG A 317 17.24 -8.46 -9.60
N ALA A 318 16.34 -9.00 -8.78
CA ALA A 318 16.55 -10.25 -8.08
C ALA A 318 16.52 -11.46 -9.04
N GLY A 319 15.83 -11.39 -10.19
CA GLY A 319 15.66 -12.54 -11.07
C GLY A 319 14.55 -13.49 -10.60
N VAL A 320 13.63 -13.01 -9.75
CA VAL A 320 12.33 -13.65 -9.51
C VAL A 320 11.43 -13.47 -10.74
N LEU A 321 11.52 -12.29 -11.36
CA LEU A 321 10.88 -11.97 -12.62
C LEU A 321 11.95 -11.85 -13.74
N PRO A 322 11.56 -11.83 -15.03
CA PRO A 322 12.49 -11.60 -16.12
C PRO A 322 13.42 -10.41 -15.87
N SER A 323 14.72 -10.59 -16.10
CA SER A 323 15.77 -9.59 -15.77
C SER A 323 15.58 -8.24 -16.47
N VAL A 324 14.83 -8.21 -17.58
CA VAL A 324 14.47 -6.97 -18.30
C VAL A 324 13.67 -6.03 -17.41
N LEU A 325 12.84 -6.54 -16.47
CA LEU A 325 12.08 -5.73 -15.51
C LEU A 325 12.98 -5.05 -14.48
N GLY A 326 14.21 -5.54 -14.29
CA GLY A 326 15.23 -4.95 -13.42
C GLY A 326 16.03 -3.80 -14.05
N ARG A 327 15.62 -3.27 -15.21
CA ARG A 327 16.33 -2.19 -15.92
C ARG A 327 15.80 -0.81 -15.53
N THR A 328 16.72 0.15 -15.40
CA THR A 328 16.40 1.58 -15.18
C THR A 328 16.64 2.40 -16.45
N HIS A 329 15.92 3.52 -16.58
CA HIS A 329 16.08 4.44 -17.70
C HIS A 329 17.41 5.20 -17.59
N PRO A 330 18.23 5.32 -18.66
CA PRO A 330 19.55 5.96 -18.57
C PRO A 330 19.51 7.41 -18.06
N LYS A 331 18.57 8.22 -18.58
CA LYS A 331 18.38 9.63 -18.18
C LYS A 331 17.58 9.85 -16.89
N HIS A 332 16.41 9.22 -16.78
CA HIS A 332 15.47 9.46 -15.66
C HIS A 332 15.76 8.61 -14.43
N GLN A 333 16.57 7.54 -14.55
CA GLN A 333 16.86 6.57 -13.48
C GLN A 333 15.59 5.93 -12.88
N THR A 334 14.50 5.90 -13.64
CA THR A 334 13.23 5.26 -13.28
C THR A 334 13.18 3.82 -13.81
N PRO A 335 12.44 2.90 -13.17
CA PRO A 335 12.31 1.51 -13.62
C PRO A 335 11.34 1.40 -14.80
N HIS A 336 11.67 2.03 -15.94
CA HIS A 336 10.78 2.21 -17.09
C HIS A 336 10.12 0.91 -17.59
N VAL A 337 10.84 -0.22 -17.64
CA VAL A 337 10.25 -1.50 -18.08
C VAL A 337 9.17 -1.97 -17.09
N ALA A 338 9.43 -1.86 -15.79
CA ALA A 338 8.47 -2.23 -14.76
C ALA A 338 7.25 -1.29 -14.76
N ILE A 339 7.46 0.01 -14.97
CA ILE A 339 6.39 1.01 -15.13
C ILE A 339 5.51 0.63 -16.33
N THR A 340 6.10 0.38 -17.50
CA THR A 340 5.34 -0.02 -18.70
C THR A 340 4.60 -1.33 -18.50
N PHE A 341 5.25 -2.33 -17.89
CA PHE A 341 4.61 -3.61 -17.59
C PHE A 341 3.39 -3.44 -16.66
N GLN A 342 3.52 -2.67 -15.58
CA GLN A 342 2.41 -2.38 -14.67
C GLN A 342 1.31 -1.59 -15.37
N THR A 343 1.62 -0.63 -16.25
CA THR A 343 0.61 0.09 -17.03
C THR A 343 -0.17 -0.85 -17.95
N ILE A 344 0.52 -1.75 -18.66
CA ILE A 344 -0.13 -2.75 -19.53
C ILE A 344 -1.02 -3.67 -18.72
N LEU A 345 -0.53 -4.15 -17.56
CA LEU A 345 -1.32 -4.96 -16.63
C LEU A 345 -2.59 -4.20 -16.20
N ASN A 346 -2.45 -2.94 -15.80
CA ASN A 346 -3.58 -2.12 -15.34
C ASN A 346 -4.61 -1.88 -16.45
N VAL A 347 -4.18 -1.60 -17.68
CA VAL A 347 -5.08 -1.48 -18.83
C VAL A 347 -5.78 -2.83 -19.08
N ALA A 348 -5.05 -3.94 -19.12
CA ALA A 348 -5.63 -5.25 -19.37
C ALA A 348 -6.67 -5.62 -18.31
N VAL A 349 -6.36 -5.44 -17.02
CA VAL A 349 -7.28 -5.74 -15.91
C VAL A 349 -8.49 -4.80 -15.92
N SER A 350 -8.28 -3.48 -16.10
CA SER A 350 -9.38 -2.51 -16.17
C SER A 350 -10.36 -2.82 -17.30
N ILE A 351 -9.85 -3.14 -18.50
CA ILE A 351 -10.69 -3.41 -19.67
C ILE A 351 -11.39 -4.77 -19.53
N THR A 352 -10.67 -5.82 -19.14
CA THR A 352 -11.27 -7.18 -19.02
C THR A 352 -12.35 -7.24 -17.94
N LEU A 353 -12.04 -6.79 -16.72
CA LEU A 353 -13.03 -6.81 -15.64
C LEU A 353 -14.10 -5.74 -15.82
N GLY A 354 -13.74 -4.56 -16.34
CA GLY A 354 -14.70 -3.48 -16.57
C GLY A 354 -15.72 -3.82 -17.67
N LEU A 355 -15.32 -4.53 -18.73
CA LEU A 355 -16.27 -5.03 -19.73
C LEU A 355 -17.13 -6.18 -19.21
N TRP A 356 -16.61 -7.02 -18.32
CA TRP A 356 -17.35 -8.16 -17.77
C TRP A 356 -18.35 -7.75 -16.67
N LEU A 357 -17.94 -6.90 -15.73
CA LEU A 357 -18.70 -6.57 -14.51
C LEU A 357 -19.20 -5.12 -14.46
N GLY A 358 -18.84 -4.30 -15.45
CA GLY A 358 -18.94 -2.85 -15.35
C GLY A 358 -17.85 -2.24 -14.44
N PRO A 359 -17.66 -0.91 -14.46
CA PRO A 359 -16.59 -0.24 -13.71
C PRO A 359 -16.73 -0.43 -12.19
N ILE A 360 -17.96 -0.34 -11.66
CA ILE A 360 -18.23 -0.53 -10.22
C ILE A 360 -18.06 -1.99 -9.80
N GLY A 361 -18.53 -2.93 -10.63
CA GLY A 361 -18.36 -4.36 -10.36
C GLY A 361 -16.89 -4.78 -10.39
N ALA A 362 -16.12 -4.25 -11.34
CA ALA A 362 -14.67 -4.46 -11.43
C ALA A 362 -13.93 -3.89 -10.23
N LEU A 363 -14.29 -2.68 -9.79
CA LEU A 363 -13.76 -2.07 -8.56
C LEU A 363 -13.97 -2.98 -7.35
N ASN A 364 -15.21 -3.44 -7.12
CA ASN A 364 -15.51 -4.28 -5.97
C ASN A 364 -14.77 -5.63 -6.05
N PHE A 365 -14.71 -6.22 -7.25
CA PHE A 365 -13.98 -7.46 -7.48
C PHE A 365 -12.50 -7.34 -7.12
N ILE A 366 -11.83 -6.29 -7.61
CA ILE A 366 -10.41 -6.04 -7.33
C ILE A 366 -10.21 -5.64 -5.86
N GLY A 367 -11.16 -4.92 -5.25
CA GLY A 367 -11.15 -4.60 -3.83
C GLY A 367 -11.05 -5.85 -2.95
N VAL A 368 -11.76 -6.93 -3.29
CA VAL A 368 -11.64 -8.23 -2.61
C VAL A 368 -10.24 -8.83 -2.79
N LEU A 369 -9.68 -8.77 -4.01
CA LEU A 369 -8.32 -9.26 -4.28
C LEU A 369 -7.28 -8.55 -3.40
N ILE A 370 -7.37 -7.22 -3.37
CA ILE A 370 -6.51 -6.33 -2.58
C ILE A 370 -6.64 -6.66 -1.09
N ALA A 371 -7.87 -6.75 -0.57
CA ALA A 371 -8.15 -6.98 0.85
C ALA A 371 -7.47 -8.24 1.36
N ILE A 372 -7.74 -9.36 0.70
CA ILE A 372 -7.23 -10.65 1.12
C ILE A 372 -5.71 -10.70 0.92
N GLY A 373 -5.21 -10.20 -0.22
CA GLY A 373 -3.78 -10.16 -0.53
C GLY A 373 -2.97 -9.38 0.51
N ILE A 374 -3.40 -8.17 0.86
CA ILE A 374 -2.66 -7.32 1.79
C ILE A 374 -2.74 -7.80 3.23
N ILE A 375 -3.88 -8.33 3.68
CA ILE A 375 -4.00 -8.91 5.03
C ILE A 375 -3.00 -10.06 5.20
N VAL A 376 -2.89 -10.96 4.20
CA VAL A 376 -1.91 -12.05 4.23
C VAL A 376 -0.48 -11.53 4.29
N ILE A 377 -0.15 -10.50 3.49
CA ILE A 377 1.18 -9.88 3.49
C ILE A 377 1.48 -9.22 4.85
N TYR A 378 0.53 -8.51 5.44
CA TYR A 378 0.68 -7.88 6.75
C TYR A 378 0.86 -8.92 7.86
N ILE A 379 0.10 -10.02 7.85
CA ILE A 379 0.30 -11.12 8.81
C ILE A 379 1.73 -11.65 8.70
N LEU A 380 2.21 -11.93 7.48
CA LEU A 380 3.58 -12.42 7.27
C LEU A 380 4.64 -11.41 7.71
N ALA A 381 4.44 -10.12 7.44
CA ALA A 381 5.35 -9.06 7.85
C ALA A 381 5.40 -8.89 9.38
N ASN A 382 4.25 -8.95 10.06
CA ASN A 382 4.20 -8.90 11.51
C ASN A 382 4.90 -10.14 12.12
N VAL A 383 4.61 -11.34 11.61
CA VAL A 383 5.24 -12.57 12.08
C VAL A 383 6.75 -12.58 11.80
N SER A 384 7.24 -11.91 10.75
CA SER A 384 8.66 -11.87 10.41
C SER A 384 9.52 -11.07 11.39
N VAL A 385 8.92 -10.15 12.17
CA VAL A 385 9.61 -9.39 13.22
C VAL A 385 10.24 -10.33 14.25
N ILE A 386 9.47 -11.31 14.73
CA ILE A 386 9.88 -12.23 15.80
C ILE A 386 11.21 -12.96 15.46
N PRO A 387 11.29 -13.76 14.38
CA PRO A 387 12.52 -14.48 14.06
C PRO A 387 13.64 -13.55 13.60
N LEU A 388 13.35 -12.40 12.97
CA LEU A 388 14.39 -11.47 12.54
C LEU A 388 15.15 -10.91 13.74
N PHE A 389 14.43 -10.32 14.70
CA PHE A 389 15.07 -9.74 15.88
C PHE A 389 15.62 -10.83 16.81
N TRP A 390 14.96 -11.97 16.95
CA TRP A 390 15.46 -13.05 17.79
C TRP A 390 16.79 -13.64 17.29
N LYS A 391 16.96 -13.76 15.96
CA LYS A 391 18.13 -14.41 15.35
C LYS A 391 19.24 -13.44 14.95
N ARG A 392 18.93 -12.21 14.53
CA ARG A 392 19.92 -11.28 13.94
C ARG A 392 20.15 -10.01 14.74
N TYR A 393 19.14 -9.52 15.44
CA TYR A 393 19.21 -8.28 16.23
C TYR A 393 18.87 -8.56 17.70
N ARG A 394 19.50 -9.61 18.25
CA ARG A 394 19.16 -10.14 19.57
C ARG A 394 19.37 -9.13 20.69
N GLU A 395 20.36 -8.26 20.55
CA GLU A 395 20.67 -7.19 21.50
C GLU A 395 19.55 -6.13 21.57
N GLU A 396 18.80 -5.95 20.48
CA GLU A 396 17.66 -5.03 20.40
C GLU A 396 16.34 -5.69 20.79
N TRP A 397 16.34 -7.00 21.07
CA TRP A 397 15.13 -7.76 21.38
C TRP A 397 14.43 -7.23 22.64
N ARG A 398 13.12 -7.01 22.53
CA ARG A 398 12.26 -6.48 23.60
C ARG A 398 10.89 -7.11 23.46
N ILE A 399 10.33 -7.58 24.58
CA ILE A 399 9.06 -8.32 24.60
C ILE A 399 7.92 -7.48 24.00
N LEU A 400 7.82 -6.21 24.38
CA LEU A 400 6.71 -5.36 23.93
C LEU A 400 6.70 -5.14 22.40
N PRO A 401 7.72 -4.50 21.77
CA PRO A 401 7.69 -4.20 20.34
C PRO A 401 7.94 -5.41 19.43
N HIS A 402 8.59 -6.48 19.91
CA HIS A 402 9.02 -7.60 19.06
C HIS A 402 8.24 -8.90 19.30
N LEU A 403 7.38 -8.96 20.31
CA LEU A 403 6.48 -10.09 20.55
C LEU A 403 5.02 -9.65 20.74
N VAL A 404 4.73 -8.79 21.73
CA VAL A 404 3.34 -8.41 22.07
C VAL A 404 2.67 -7.64 20.93
N VAL A 405 3.34 -6.60 20.40
CA VAL A 405 2.79 -5.79 19.30
C VAL A 405 2.53 -6.63 18.04
N PRO A 406 3.49 -7.46 17.54
CA PRO A 406 3.23 -8.38 16.44
C PRO A 406 2.08 -9.35 16.69
N VAL A 407 1.99 -9.96 17.88
CA VAL A 407 0.94 -10.93 18.21
C VAL A 407 -0.44 -10.27 18.22
N LEU A 408 -0.56 -9.08 18.79
CA LEU A 408 -1.82 -8.31 18.77
C LEU A 408 -2.20 -7.91 17.34
N ALA A 409 -1.25 -7.43 16.54
CA ALA A 409 -1.47 -7.08 15.13
C ALA A 409 -1.95 -8.30 14.33
N VAL A 410 -1.30 -9.45 14.49
CA VAL A 410 -1.68 -10.72 13.83
C VAL A 410 -3.07 -11.17 14.27
N GLY A 411 -3.40 -11.07 15.57
CA GLY A 411 -4.73 -11.43 16.06
C GLY A 411 -5.86 -10.59 15.45
N LEU A 412 -5.66 -9.26 15.39
CA LEU A 412 -6.63 -8.35 14.76
C LEU A 412 -6.74 -8.55 13.25
N LEU A 413 -5.61 -8.81 12.56
CA LEU A 413 -5.61 -9.09 11.13
C LEU A 413 -6.22 -10.46 10.80
N ALA A 414 -6.00 -11.48 11.64
CA ALA A 414 -6.63 -12.79 11.48
C ALA A 414 -8.15 -12.68 11.68
N LEU A 415 -8.60 -11.83 12.60
CA LEU A 415 -10.02 -11.52 12.77
C LEU A 415 -10.58 -10.81 11.53
N ALA A 416 -9.88 -9.79 11.02
CA ALA A 416 -10.25 -9.12 9.78
C ALA A 416 -10.37 -10.12 8.62
N PHE A 417 -9.37 -10.97 8.45
CA PHE A 417 -9.33 -12.01 7.42
C PHE A 417 -10.55 -12.93 7.49
N TYR A 418 -10.90 -13.38 8.70
CA TYR A 418 -12.07 -14.22 8.90
C TYR A 418 -13.35 -13.54 8.41
N TYR A 419 -13.57 -12.28 8.80
CA TYR A 419 -14.76 -11.51 8.39
C TYR A 419 -14.72 -11.03 6.94
N THR A 420 -13.54 -10.96 6.32
CA THR A 420 -13.42 -10.69 4.87
C THR A 420 -13.87 -11.89 4.04
N VAL A 421 -13.61 -13.11 4.50
CA VAL A 421 -13.87 -14.36 3.72
C VAL A 421 -15.17 -15.05 4.15
N TRP A 422 -15.68 -14.75 5.33
CA TRP A 422 -16.89 -15.35 5.88
C TRP A 422 -17.83 -14.30 6.48
N PRO A 423 -19.11 -14.26 6.07
CA PRO A 423 -19.78 -15.15 5.12
C PRO A 423 -19.37 -14.92 3.66
N ILE A 424 -19.45 -15.96 2.83
CA ILE A 424 -19.12 -15.86 1.40
C ILE A 424 -20.08 -14.86 0.73
N PRO A 425 -19.56 -13.80 0.09
CA PRO A 425 -20.38 -12.78 -0.54
C PRO A 425 -21.09 -13.34 -1.78
N PRO A 426 -22.21 -12.75 -2.22
CA PRO A 426 -22.91 -13.19 -3.41
C PRO A 426 -22.04 -13.03 -4.67
N ARG A 427 -22.38 -13.78 -5.74
CA ARG A 427 -21.74 -13.61 -7.05
C ARG A 427 -21.92 -12.17 -7.56
N PRO A 428 -20.89 -11.55 -8.16
CA PRO A 428 -19.62 -12.13 -8.62
C PRO A 428 -18.48 -12.13 -7.58
N LEU A 429 -18.66 -11.55 -6.39
CA LEU A 429 -17.56 -11.36 -5.43
C LEU A 429 -17.02 -12.69 -4.86
N SER A 430 -17.86 -13.71 -4.71
CA SER A 430 -17.40 -15.07 -4.37
C SER A 430 -16.37 -15.62 -5.37
N VAL A 431 -16.43 -15.19 -6.64
CA VAL A 431 -15.46 -15.61 -7.67
C VAL A 431 -14.11 -14.94 -7.43
N ALA A 432 -14.09 -13.69 -6.94
CA ALA A 432 -12.86 -13.02 -6.55
C ALA A 432 -12.19 -13.76 -5.39
N GLU A 433 -12.94 -14.15 -4.35
CA GLU A 433 -12.40 -14.93 -3.23
C GLU A 433 -11.83 -16.27 -3.66
N ALA A 434 -12.57 -17.01 -4.51
CA ALA A 434 -12.10 -18.27 -5.05
C ALA A 434 -10.83 -18.08 -5.89
N PHE A 435 -10.75 -17.01 -6.68
CA PHE A 435 -9.56 -16.66 -7.44
C PHE A 435 -8.38 -16.34 -6.52
N VAL A 436 -8.57 -15.56 -5.45
CA VAL A 436 -7.49 -15.27 -4.48
C VAL A 436 -7.04 -16.55 -3.79
N ALA A 437 -7.96 -17.38 -3.34
CA ALA A 437 -7.64 -18.64 -2.68
C ALA A 437 -6.80 -19.54 -3.59
N LEU A 438 -7.19 -19.65 -4.87
CA LEU A 438 -6.41 -20.38 -5.89
C LEU A 438 -5.04 -19.73 -6.13
N TRP A 439 -4.99 -18.40 -6.28
CA TRP A 439 -3.75 -17.67 -6.49
C TRP A 439 -2.75 -17.88 -5.35
N LEU A 440 -3.20 -17.76 -4.10
CA LEU A 440 -2.38 -18.01 -2.92
C LEU A 440 -1.97 -19.48 -2.83
N ALA A 441 -2.87 -20.43 -3.12
CA ALA A 441 -2.54 -21.85 -3.13
C ALA A 441 -1.46 -22.19 -4.17
N VAL A 442 -1.56 -21.62 -5.38
CA VAL A 442 -0.53 -21.75 -6.43
C VAL A 442 0.79 -21.13 -5.96
N GLY A 443 0.76 -19.94 -5.37
CA GLY A 443 1.96 -19.30 -4.81
C GLY A 443 2.64 -20.15 -3.75
N ALA A 444 1.88 -20.74 -2.84
CA ALA A 444 2.38 -21.64 -1.81
C ALA A 444 2.94 -22.94 -2.42
N GLY A 445 2.22 -23.54 -3.37
CA GLY A 445 2.65 -24.73 -4.10
C GLY A 445 3.96 -24.51 -4.84
N LEU A 446 4.10 -23.38 -5.56
CA LEU A 446 5.34 -22.99 -6.22
C LEU A 446 6.46 -22.74 -5.21
N ALA A 447 6.20 -22.05 -4.10
CA ALA A 447 7.21 -21.82 -3.04
C ALA A 447 7.75 -23.15 -2.46
N ILE A 448 6.91 -24.20 -2.41
CA ILE A 448 7.29 -25.54 -1.95
C ILE A 448 8.01 -26.33 -3.07
N PHE A 449 7.47 -26.33 -4.29
CA PHE A 449 7.98 -27.11 -5.43
C PHE A 449 9.35 -26.62 -5.90
N LEU A 450 9.57 -25.31 -5.91
CA LEU A 450 10.81 -24.67 -6.34
C LEU A 450 11.98 -24.89 -5.36
N ARG A 451 11.77 -25.64 -4.26
CA ARG A 451 12.77 -26.02 -3.25
C ARG A 451 14.01 -26.74 -3.82
N GLY A 452 13.90 -27.39 -4.98
CA GLY A 452 14.99 -28.19 -5.59
C GLY A 452 15.61 -27.61 -6.88
N ARG A 453 14.82 -27.02 -7.80
CA ARG A 453 15.26 -26.66 -9.16
C ARG A 453 15.55 -25.16 -9.39
N ILE A 454 15.10 -24.27 -8.51
CA ILE A 454 15.32 -22.81 -8.59
C ILE A 454 16.13 -22.35 -7.37
N ARG A 455 16.95 -23.26 -6.81
CA ARG A 455 17.80 -22.94 -5.67
C ARG A 455 18.77 -21.82 -6.02
N ASP A 456 19.41 -21.84 -7.20
CA ASP A 456 20.42 -20.85 -7.59
C ASP A 456 19.84 -19.49 -8.04
N ALA A 457 18.63 -19.47 -8.60
CA ALA A 457 17.97 -18.23 -9.02
C ALA A 457 17.28 -17.54 -7.84
N LEU A 458 16.62 -18.27 -6.93
CA LEU A 458 16.14 -17.73 -5.66
C LEU A 458 17.30 -17.40 -4.70
N GLU A 459 18.40 -18.15 -4.71
CA GLU A 459 19.60 -17.82 -3.93
C GLU A 459 20.21 -16.49 -4.39
N ARG A 460 20.34 -16.26 -5.71
CA ARG A 460 20.79 -14.97 -6.29
C ARG A 460 19.80 -13.84 -6.09
N ALA A 461 18.51 -14.13 -6.23
CA ALA A 461 17.44 -13.15 -6.06
C ALA A 461 17.39 -12.58 -4.67
N VAL A 462 17.33 -13.47 -3.69
CA VAL A 462 17.31 -13.00 -2.33
C VAL A 462 18.71 -12.46 -1.98
N SER A 463 19.84 -13.06 -2.40
CA SER A 463 21.21 -12.58 -2.07
C SER A 463 21.55 -11.18 -2.59
N MET A 464 21.03 -10.77 -3.74
CA MET A 464 21.21 -9.40 -4.24
C MET A 464 20.29 -8.40 -3.53
N VAL A 465 19.09 -8.82 -3.12
CA VAL A 465 18.27 -8.06 -2.15
C VAL A 465 18.97 -8.00 -0.78
N TYR A 466 19.71 -9.06 -0.37
CA TYR A 466 20.55 -9.10 0.84
C TYR A 466 21.73 -8.11 0.72
N GLN A 467 22.44 -8.06 -0.41
CA GLN A 467 23.62 -7.19 -0.60
C GLN A 467 23.27 -5.70 -0.77
N ALA A 468 22.08 -5.36 -1.28
CA ALA A 468 21.64 -3.97 -1.37
C ALA A 468 21.46 -3.28 0.00
N GLY A 469 21.29 -4.06 1.08
CA GLY A 469 21.17 -3.56 2.46
C GLY A 469 22.51 -3.47 3.22
N GLU A 470 23.57 -4.13 2.74
CA GLU A 470 24.90 -4.05 3.34
C GLU A 470 25.70 -2.91 2.69
N ASN A 471 26.22 -2.01 3.52
CA ASN A 471 27.13 -0.97 3.06
C ASN A 471 28.37 -1.66 2.46
N PRO A 472 28.74 -1.45 1.19
CA PRO A 472 29.87 -2.15 0.57
C PRO A 472 31.20 -1.92 1.31
N VAL A 473 31.29 -0.84 2.09
CA VAL A 473 32.43 -0.56 2.97
C VAL A 473 32.51 -1.53 4.17
N LEU A 474 31.38 -2.01 4.70
CA LEU A 474 31.35 -2.96 5.82
C LEU A 474 31.51 -4.42 5.35
N ALA A 475 31.04 -4.77 4.15
CA ALA A 475 31.27 -6.08 3.56
C ALA A 475 32.78 -6.33 3.30
N ALA A 476 33.51 -5.30 2.85
CA ALA A 476 34.96 -5.38 2.68
C ALA A 476 35.74 -5.54 4.00
N VAL A 477 35.21 -5.00 5.10
CA VAL A 477 35.80 -5.15 6.44
C VAL A 477 35.61 -6.57 6.99
N ASN A 478 34.48 -7.22 6.68
CA ASN A 478 34.23 -8.61 7.10
C ASN A 478 34.93 -9.66 6.22
N ASP A 479 35.14 -9.39 4.93
CA ASP A 479 35.94 -10.28 4.06
C ASP A 479 37.45 -10.16 4.33
N GLY A 480 37.93 -8.99 4.77
CA GLY A 480 39.33 -8.81 5.21
C GLY A 480 39.70 -9.62 6.46
N ALA A 481 38.72 -10.01 7.28
CA ALA A 481 38.94 -10.78 8.50
C ALA A 481 39.02 -12.32 8.28
N ARG A 482 38.86 -12.79 7.04
CA ARG A 482 38.99 -14.23 6.69
C ARG A 482 40.25 -14.58 5.88
N GLY A 483 41.22 -13.67 5.84
CA GLY A 483 42.53 -13.90 5.23
C GLY A 483 43.62 -14.25 6.26
N ILE A 484 43.49 -15.37 6.99
CA ILE A 484 44.68 -15.99 7.59
C ILE A 484 45.10 -17.11 6.65
N VAL A 485 45.96 -16.74 5.70
CA VAL A 485 46.83 -17.67 4.98
C VAL A 485 47.78 -18.26 6.02
N THR A 486 47.62 -19.54 6.36
CA THR A 486 48.69 -20.30 7.02
C THR A 486 49.84 -20.45 6.02
N PRO A 487 51.06 -19.94 6.31
CA PRO A 487 52.22 -20.24 5.49
C PRO A 487 52.62 -21.70 5.73
N ALA A 488 52.84 -22.46 4.66
CA ALA A 488 53.51 -23.75 4.74
C ALA A 488 54.96 -23.55 5.23
N PRO A 489 55.48 -24.38 6.15
CA PRO A 489 56.86 -24.27 6.57
C PRO A 489 57.77 -24.84 5.48
N MET A 490 58.56 -23.95 4.84
CA MET A 490 59.76 -24.35 4.13
C MET A 490 60.91 -24.46 5.14
N THR A 491 61.29 -25.69 5.49
CA THR A 491 62.61 -25.98 6.06
C THR A 491 63.46 -26.61 4.98
N ASN A 492 64.39 -25.83 4.45
CA ASN A 492 65.46 -26.31 3.59
C ASN A 492 66.74 -26.33 4.43
N SER A 493 67.22 -27.53 4.78
CA SER A 493 68.56 -27.72 5.33
C SER A 493 69.17 -28.97 4.69
N ASN A 494 69.84 -28.76 3.56
CA ASN A 494 70.92 -29.64 3.12
C ASN A 494 72.21 -29.12 3.77
N MET A 495 72.87 -29.92 4.60
CA MET A 495 74.33 -30.10 4.60
C MET A 495 74.77 -31.32 5.43
N SER A 496 75.42 -32.25 4.73
CA SER A 496 76.59 -33.09 5.09
C SER A 496 76.57 -34.16 6.20
N ASN A 497 77.10 -35.33 5.77
CA ASN A 497 77.89 -36.36 6.47
C ASN A 497 77.17 -37.13 7.59
N THR A 498 77.10 -38.47 7.60
CA THR A 498 78.05 -39.54 7.23
C THR A 498 77.26 -40.84 7.09
#